data_AF-A0A350QK41-F1
#
_entry.id   AF-A0A350QK41-F1
#
_cell.length_a   1.000
_cell.length_b   1.000
_cell.length_c   1.000
_cell.angle_alpha   90.00
_cell.angle_beta   90.00
_cell.angle_gamma   90.00
#
_symmetry.space_group_name_H-M   'P 1'
#
loop_
_entity.id
_entity.type
_entity.pdbx_description
1 polymer ?
#
loop_
_entity_poly.entity_id
_entity_poly.type
_entity_poly.pdbx_seq_one_letter_code
_entity_poly.pdbx_strand_id
1 'polypeptide(L)'
;MLKKLPLATAIALSFAASGQAADFEVGDYEIKFDSILSYGAAWRMEDQANHLMHPGNRQGGTAQSSVGDDGNLNFDKGDLVSSV
;
A
#
# COMPACT_ATOMS: atom_id res chain seq x y z
N MET A 1 16.27 -8.27 13.51
CA MET A 1 15.83 -7.72 12.20
C MET A 1 15.64 -8.79 11.11
N LEU A 2 16.27 -9.97 11.18
CA LEU A 2 16.15 -11.02 10.15
C LEU A 2 14.77 -11.71 10.04
N LYS A 3 13.93 -11.72 11.08
CA LYS A 3 12.64 -12.47 11.06
C LYS A 3 11.63 -11.96 10.04
N LYS A 4 11.68 -10.67 9.66
CA LYS A 4 10.75 -10.06 8.69
C LYS A 4 11.25 -10.16 7.24
N LEU A 5 12.54 -10.40 7.05
CA LEU A 5 13.18 -10.51 5.75
C LEU A 5 12.58 -11.62 4.87
N PRO A 6 12.38 -12.87 5.33
CA PRO A 6 11.83 -13.92 4.47
C PRO A 6 10.38 -13.63 4.03
N LEU A 7 9.57 -13.02 4.89
CA LEU A 7 8.20 -12.63 4.55
C LEU A 7 8.18 -11.50 3.51
N ALA A 8 9.02 -10.47 3.71
CA ALA A 8 9.15 -9.37 2.75
C ALA A 8 9.64 -9.88 1.38
N THR A 9 10.60 -10.82 1.36
CA THR A 9 11.09 -11.45 0.13
C THR A 9 10.00 -12.27 -0.56
N ALA A 10 9.20 -13.05 0.19
CA ALA A 10 8.09 -13.82 -0.38
C ALA A 10 7.03 -12.93 -1.04
N ILE A 11 6.67 -11.82 -0.39
CA ILE A 11 5.73 -10.84 -0.94
C ILE A 11 6.29 -10.21 -2.22
N ALA A 12 7.55 -9.76 -2.21
CA ALA A 12 8.19 -9.18 -3.39
C ALA A 12 8.21 -10.16 -4.59
N LEU A 13 8.51 -11.44 -4.34
CA LEU A 13 8.51 -12.47 -5.39
C LEU A 13 7.11 -12.75 -5.95
N SER A 14 6.04 -12.63 -5.16
CA SER A 14 4.67 -12.82 -5.66
C SER A 14 4.21 -11.76 -6.67
N PHE A 15 4.72 -10.52 -6.56
CA PHE A 15 4.42 -9.44 -7.51
C PHE A 15 5.37 -9.42 -8.72
N ALA A 16 6.46 -10.19 -8.69
CA ALA A 16 7.40 -10.29 -9.80
C ALA A 16 6.94 -11.25 -10.92
N ALA A 17 5.82 -11.96 -10.74
CA ALA A 17 5.24 -12.80 -11.77
C ALA A 17 4.71 -11.93 -12.92
N SER A 18 5.29 -12.08 -14.11
CA SER A 18 4.80 -11.43 -15.33
C SER A 18 3.39 -11.91 -15.67
N GLY A 19 2.48 -10.99 -16.00
CA GLY A 19 1.15 -11.33 -16.52
C GLY A 19 1.27 -12.21 -17.75
N GLN A 20 0.80 -13.45 -17.66
CA GLN A 20 0.82 -14.39 -18.79
C GLN A 20 -0.42 -14.17 -19.64
N ALA A 21 -0.23 -13.80 -20.90
CA ALA A 21 -1.29 -13.87 -21.90
C ALA A 21 -1.61 -15.34 -22.16
N ALA A 22 -2.91 -15.67 -22.22
CA ALA A 22 -3.37 -17.03 -22.43
C ALA A 22 -4.19 -17.11 -23.72
N ASP A 23 -3.77 -18.01 -24.61
CA ASP A 23 -4.43 -18.30 -25.87
C ASP A 23 -5.03 -19.71 -25.79
N PHE A 24 -6.30 -19.85 -26.15
CA PHE A 24 -7.04 -21.11 -26.13
C PHE A 24 -7.63 -21.38 -27.51
N GLU A 25 -7.48 -22.61 -28.00
CA GLU A 25 -8.15 -23.11 -29.21
C GLU A 25 -9.23 -24.10 -28.79
N VAL A 26 -10.50 -23.83 -29.14
CA VAL A 26 -11.64 -24.69 -28.82
C VAL A 26 -12.43 -24.97 -30.10
N GLY A 27 -12.20 -26.14 -30.69
CA GLY A 27 -12.80 -26.50 -31.97
C GLY A 27 -12.34 -25.55 -33.08
N ASP A 28 -13.27 -24.77 -33.61
CA ASP A 28 -13.00 -23.78 -34.67
C ASP A 28 -12.79 -22.35 -34.11
N TYR A 29 -12.74 -22.17 -32.79
CA TYR A 29 -12.63 -20.86 -32.15
C TYR A 29 -11.24 -20.64 -31.52
N GLU A 30 -10.67 -19.46 -31.75
CA GLU A 30 -9.48 -18.95 -31.05
C GLU A 30 -9.89 -17.87 -30.04
N ILE A 31 -9.47 -18.02 -28.78
CA ILE A 31 -9.76 -17.08 -27.70
C ILE A 31 -8.43 -16.59 -27.13
N LYS A 32 -8.21 -15.27 -27.14
CA LYS A 32 -7.02 -14.62 -26.61
C LYS A 32 -7.38 -13.72 -25.43
N PHE A 33 -6.64 -13.82 -24.33
CA PHE A 33 -6.73 -12.89 -23.21
C PHE A 33 -5.42 -12.09 -23.11
N ASP A 34 -5.48 -10.80 -23.48
CA ASP A 34 -4.34 -9.90 -23.61
C ASP A 34 -4.40 -8.69 -22.65
N SER A 35 -5.07 -8.85 -21.51
CA SER A 35 -5.29 -7.76 -20.56
C SER A 35 -4.06 -7.44 -19.71
N ILE A 36 -3.81 -6.15 -19.50
CA ILE A 36 -2.87 -5.66 -18.49
C ILE A 36 -3.68 -5.36 -17.23
N LEU A 37 -3.39 -6.10 -16.16
CA LEU A 37 -3.96 -5.84 -14.83
C LEU A 37 -2.93 -5.11 -13.98
N SER A 38 -3.36 -4.08 -13.26
CA SER A 38 -2.53 -3.33 -12.31
C SER A 38 -3.26 -3.18 -10.99
N TYR A 39 -2.52 -3.29 -9.89
CA TYR A 39 -3.03 -3.09 -8.54
C TYR A 39 -2.01 -2.27 -7.76
N GLY A 40 -2.45 -1.20 -7.12
CA GLY A 40 -1.64 -0.31 -6.30
C GLY A 40 -2.13 -0.28 -4.87
N ALA A 41 -1.21 -0.27 -3.91
CA ALA A 41 -1.56 -0.12 -2.49
C ALA A 41 -0.47 0.66 -1.74
N ALA A 42 -0.89 1.45 -0.75
CA ALA A 42 -0.02 2.29 0.06
C ALA A 42 -0.27 2.05 1.55
N TRP A 43 0.79 1.80 2.31
CA TRP A 43 0.75 1.60 3.77
C TRP A 43 1.54 2.66 4.51
N ARG A 44 1.08 3.02 5.71
CA ARG A 44 1.83 3.88 6.62
C ARG A 44 2.93 3.07 7.31
N MET A 45 4.20 3.45 7.10
CA MET A 45 5.34 2.69 7.64
C MET A 45 5.86 3.21 8.99
N GLU A 46 5.53 4.46 9.32
CA GLU A 46 6.06 5.17 10.49
C GLU A 46 4.93 5.71 11.36
N ASP A 47 5.22 5.98 12.63
CA ASP A 47 4.28 6.56 13.58
C ASP A 47 3.96 8.04 13.21
N GLN A 48 2.89 8.63 13.75
CA GLN A 48 2.62 10.06 13.52
C GLN A 48 3.68 10.93 14.18
N ALA A 49 4.14 11.96 13.46
CA ALA A 49 5.15 12.86 13.97
C ALA A 49 4.51 13.97 14.82
N ASN A 50 4.89 14.08 16.10
CA ASN A 50 4.29 15.05 17.03
C ASN A 50 4.39 16.51 16.56
N HIS A 51 5.40 16.86 15.76
CA HIS A 51 5.57 18.21 15.23
C HIS A 51 4.55 18.61 14.17
N LEU A 52 3.79 17.64 13.64
CA LEU A 52 2.66 17.86 12.75
C LEU A 52 1.32 17.94 13.51
N MET A 53 1.29 17.50 14.78
CA MET A 53 0.06 17.41 15.59
C MET A 53 -0.10 18.63 16.49
N HIS A 54 -1.24 19.31 16.44
CA HIS A 54 -1.55 20.36 17.41
C HIS A 54 -1.92 19.73 18.78
N PRO A 55 -1.52 20.32 19.93
CA PRO A 55 -1.86 19.80 21.25
C PRO A 55 -3.36 19.59 21.49
N GLY A 56 -4.21 20.38 20.81
CA GLY A 56 -5.67 20.23 20.86
C GLY A 56 -6.22 19.04 20.06
N ASN A 57 -5.46 18.51 19.09
CA ASN A 57 -5.86 17.34 18.29
C ASN A 57 -5.32 16.03 18.90
N ARG A 58 -4.09 16.07 19.44
CA ARG A 58 -3.46 14.94 20.12
C ARG A 58 -2.57 15.43 21.26
N GLN A 59 -2.75 14.85 22.44
CA GLN A 59 -1.90 15.14 23.60
C GLN A 59 -0.42 14.87 23.27
N GLY A 60 0.47 15.82 23.57
CA GLY A 60 1.90 15.73 23.28
C GLY A 60 2.31 16.20 21.87
N GLY A 61 1.35 16.64 21.06
CA GLY A 61 1.64 17.36 19.81
C GLY A 61 2.34 18.70 20.05
N THR A 62 3.13 19.15 19.08
CA THR A 62 3.89 20.42 19.15
C THR A 62 3.67 21.33 17.95
N ALA A 63 2.72 21.02 17.06
CA ALA A 63 2.39 21.88 15.93
C ALA A 63 1.70 23.16 16.40
N GLN A 64 1.93 24.27 15.67
CA GLN A 64 1.34 25.57 15.98
C GLN A 64 -0.15 25.65 15.66
N SER A 65 -0.65 24.85 14.72
CA SER A 65 -2.01 24.92 14.21
C SER A 65 -2.64 23.55 14.03
N SER A 66 -3.94 23.43 14.33
CA SER A 66 -4.72 22.20 14.16
C SER A 66 -4.85 21.73 12.71
N VAL A 67 -4.64 22.61 11.71
CA VAL A 67 -4.65 22.19 10.30
C VAL A 67 -3.33 21.53 9.86
N GLY A 68 -2.29 21.57 10.69
CA GLY A 68 -0.99 20.97 10.37
C GLY A 68 -0.96 19.45 10.38
N ASP A 69 -2.01 18.80 10.91
CA ASP A 69 -2.12 17.34 10.94
C ASP A 69 -2.16 16.73 9.53
N ASP A 70 -2.83 17.38 8.58
CA ASP A 70 -2.96 16.90 7.19
C ASP A 70 -3.34 15.41 7.08
N GLY A 71 -4.25 14.95 7.95
CA GLY A 71 -4.75 13.58 7.96
C GLY A 71 -3.78 12.54 8.52
N ASN A 72 -2.69 12.92 9.19
CA ASN A 72 -1.80 11.96 9.86
C ASN A 72 -2.52 11.18 10.96
N LEU A 73 -3.47 11.78 11.68
CA LEU A 73 -4.27 11.12 12.71
C LEU A 73 -5.29 10.11 12.16
N ASN A 74 -5.50 10.03 10.85
CA ASN A 74 -6.44 9.08 10.25
C ASN A 74 -5.87 7.66 10.12
N PHE A 75 -4.55 7.50 10.22
CA PHE A 75 -3.87 6.23 9.99
C PHE A 75 -2.76 6.02 11.01
N ASP A 76 -2.78 4.87 11.66
CA ASP A 76 -1.71 4.39 12.51
C ASP A 76 -0.66 3.62 11.70
N LYS A 77 0.49 3.35 12.33
CA LYS A 77 1.58 2.61 11.70
C LYS A 77 1.13 1.20 11.35
N GLY A 78 1.28 0.85 10.07
CA GLY A 78 0.87 -0.41 9.49
C GLY A 78 -0.49 -0.35 8.78
N ASP A 79 -1.22 0.77 8.88
CA ASP A 79 -2.51 0.90 8.21
C ASP A 79 -2.36 1.04 6.70
N LEU A 80 -3.31 0.44 5.98
CA LEU A 80 -3.51 0.67 4.55
C LEU A 80 -4.13 2.05 4.36
N VAL A 81 -3.39 2.95 3.71
CA VAL A 81 -3.81 4.33 3.44
C VAL A 81 -4.62 4.42 2.14
N SER A 82 -4.26 3.61 1.14
CA SER A 82 -4.93 3.62 -0.16
C SER A 82 -4.74 2.29 -0.88
N SER A 83 -5.73 1.89 -1.69
CA SER A 83 -5.63 0.77 -2.63
C SER A 83 -6.46 1.05 -3.88
N VAL A 84 -5.92 0.75 -5.06
CA VAL A 84 -6.54 0.95 -6.38
C VAL A 84 -6.29 -0.21 -7.32
#